data_AF-A0A848N5E6-F1
#
_entry.id   AF-A0A848N5E6-F1
#
_cell.length_a   1.000
_cell.length_b   1.000
_cell.length_c   1.000
_cell.angle_alpha   90.00
_cell.angle_beta   90.00
_cell.angle_gamma   90.00
#
_symmetry.space_group_name_H-M   'P 1'
#
loop_
_entity.id
_entity.type
_entity.pdbx_description
1 polymer ?
#
loop_
_entity_poly.entity_id
_entity_poly.type
_entity_poly.pdbx_seq_one_letter_code
_entity_poly.pdbx_strand_id
1 'polypeptide(L)'
;MKNYKLYFTISKSPKEIATDECIWCNGKSDKNIAHIISKSLLKTEHFSNKLYNSVCKKCNFSFGKNIEDWIFKYSPINFWINRDVKNSMKINDDRTFKYKQIFLWFHEMNDWFVALNENSNQLPSQLVISNNYELTFYYHLKNKVINKKINYPLLKEFIADVKFNNYSYYISDLLPKDFKSRAFKYNDKTIIISKTKDKAELCLNMISNLENLDAIKFENFYSKQKEHKHLIINYKWSIKKYYKYCSKIAFEFLSLIEGNDFVKNSEFNGLKKFLLENEKNEFSEVLFINGRGVNEKTLTLNGWVDISNEAKISEKTTFPTFNLNILNDFTFSMILYKYDSHICASVKLFEFEPCNIILSDTSQDFETIHLVTYSAKEDKLLFYETTTDIENFDQELMFASNEKDLYRLGK
;
A
#
# COMPACT_ATOMS: atom_id res chain seq x y z
N MET A 1 23.00 18.90 5.00
CA MET A 1 21.58 19.26 4.85
C MET A 1 21.17 19.99 6.10
N LYS A 2 20.61 21.20 5.98
CA LYS A 2 19.97 21.85 7.11
C LYS A 2 18.58 21.21 7.27
N ASN A 3 18.15 21.03 8.50
CA ASN A 3 16.80 20.51 8.77
C ASN A 3 15.93 21.69 9.19
N TYR A 4 14.92 21.99 8.39
CA TYR A 4 13.92 22.99 8.74
C TYR A 4 12.81 22.36 9.56
N LYS A 5 12.42 23.03 10.64
CA LYS A 5 11.30 22.64 11.49
C LYS A 5 10.11 23.54 11.20
N LEU A 6 9.00 22.94 10.79
CA LEU A 6 7.70 23.62 10.71
C LEU A 6 6.94 23.39 12.00
N TYR A 7 6.34 24.46 12.52
CA TYR A 7 5.49 24.41 13.70
C TYR A 7 4.04 24.54 13.27
N PHE A 8 3.23 23.58 13.72
CA PHE A 8 1.81 23.55 13.45
C PHE A 8 0.99 23.90 14.69
N THR A 9 -0.19 24.47 14.47
CA THR A 9 -1.24 24.61 15.48
C THR A 9 -2.37 23.65 15.18
N ILE A 10 -2.97 23.05 16.22
CA ILE A 10 -4.18 22.25 16.04
C ILE A 10 -5.29 23.18 15.59
N SER A 11 -5.86 22.89 14.42
CA SER A 11 -7.01 23.61 13.90
C SER A 11 -8.30 22.96 14.37
N LYS A 12 -9.38 23.74 14.37
CA LYS A 12 -10.72 23.17 14.58
C LYS A 12 -11.04 22.29 13.39
N SER A 13 -11.63 21.12 13.63
CA SER A 13 -12.05 20.23 12.55
C SER A 13 -12.99 20.98 11.59
N PRO A 14 -12.62 21.12 10.30
CA PRO A 14 -13.44 21.84 9.34
C PRO A 14 -14.77 21.13 9.16
N LYS A 15 -15.80 21.92 8.86
CA LYS A 15 -17.13 21.43 8.55
C LYS A 15 -17.46 21.89 7.15
N GLU A 16 -17.82 20.93 6.31
CA GLU A 16 -18.23 21.25 4.95
C GLU A 16 -19.53 22.07 4.94
N ILE A 17 -19.59 22.99 4.00
CA ILE A 17 -20.80 23.71 3.62
C ILE A 17 -21.43 22.96 2.45
N ALA A 18 -22.64 22.44 2.64
CA ALA A 18 -23.33 21.66 1.62
C ALA A 18 -23.59 22.51 0.36
N THR A 19 -23.49 21.89 -0.82
CA THR A 19 -23.79 22.54 -2.11
C THR A 19 -24.66 21.68 -3.01
N ASP A 20 -25.24 22.30 -4.04
CA ASP A 20 -26.14 21.63 -4.99
C ASP A 20 -25.43 21.02 -6.21
N GLU A 21 -24.11 21.18 -6.34
CA GLU A 21 -23.37 20.68 -7.51
C GLU A 21 -22.10 19.93 -7.11
N CYS A 22 -21.79 18.89 -7.89
CA CYS A 22 -20.68 17.98 -7.68
C CYS A 22 -19.34 18.64 -8.01
N ILE A 23 -18.38 18.63 -7.09
CA ILE A 23 -17.01 19.14 -7.29
C ILE A 23 -16.24 18.41 -8.40
N TRP A 24 -16.63 17.18 -8.73
CA TRP A 24 -15.95 16.36 -9.73
C TRP A 24 -16.46 16.57 -11.16
N CYS A 25 -17.78 16.74 -11.33
CA CYS A 25 -18.40 16.74 -12.65
C CYS A 25 -19.30 17.94 -12.92
N ASN A 26 -19.41 18.88 -11.97
CA ASN A 26 -20.29 20.05 -12.00
C ASN A 26 -21.78 19.73 -12.24
N GLY A 27 -22.16 18.44 -12.20
CA GLY A 27 -23.55 18.01 -12.28
C GLY A 27 -24.29 18.19 -10.95
N LYS A 28 -25.62 18.13 -10.98
CA LYS A 28 -26.43 18.21 -9.76
C LYS A 28 -26.02 17.17 -8.72
N SER A 29 -25.95 17.60 -7.47
CA SER A 29 -25.67 16.73 -6.36
C SER A 29 -26.95 16.37 -5.63
N ASP A 30 -27.35 15.11 -5.75
CA ASP A 30 -28.41 14.56 -4.91
C ASP A 30 -27.93 14.50 -3.46
N LYS A 31 -28.86 14.50 -2.49
CA LYS A 31 -28.59 14.24 -1.06
C LYS A 31 -27.74 12.97 -0.89
N ASN A 32 -26.42 13.14 -0.82
CA ASN A 32 -25.41 12.08 -0.83
C ASN A 32 -24.29 12.48 0.12
N ILE A 33 -23.70 11.50 0.80
CA ILE A 33 -22.57 11.71 1.70
C ILE A 33 -21.40 10.91 1.12
N ALA A 34 -20.40 11.61 0.60
CA ALA A 34 -19.12 11.02 0.25
C ALA A 34 -18.19 11.00 1.46
N HIS A 35 -17.36 9.98 1.54
CA HIS A 35 -16.32 9.87 2.56
C HIS A 35 -14.99 10.19 1.92
N ILE A 36 -14.23 11.10 2.53
CA ILE A 36 -12.95 11.55 1.98
C ILE A 36 -11.96 10.39 2.01
N ILE A 37 -11.71 9.88 3.20
CA ILE A 37 -11.07 8.60 3.48
C ILE A 37 -12.17 7.54 3.57
N SER A 38 -12.01 6.42 2.85
CA SER A 38 -13.00 5.34 2.87
C SER A 38 -13.31 4.88 4.31
N LYS A 39 -14.60 4.67 4.64
CA LYS A 39 -15.02 4.22 5.98
C LYS A 39 -14.32 2.95 6.42
N SER A 40 -14.01 2.04 5.49
CA SER A 40 -13.32 0.79 5.79
C SER A 40 -11.87 0.99 6.23
N LEU A 41 -11.30 2.20 6.06
CA LEU A 41 -9.99 2.58 6.61
C LEU A 41 -10.06 3.12 8.05
N LEU A 42 -11.26 3.46 8.54
CA LEU A 42 -11.47 4.11 9.82
C LEU A 42 -12.17 3.16 10.79
N LYS A 43 -11.79 3.17 12.07
CA LYS A 43 -12.48 2.38 13.11
C LYS A 43 -13.85 2.96 13.45
N THR A 44 -13.97 4.29 13.48
CA THR A 44 -15.27 4.98 13.63
C THR A 44 -15.45 6.08 12.59
N GLU A 45 -16.69 6.58 12.51
CA GLU A 45 -17.06 7.61 11.55
C GLU A 45 -16.74 9.01 12.11
N HIS A 46 -15.89 9.76 11.41
CA HIS A 46 -15.48 11.12 11.77
C HIS A 46 -16.29 12.15 10.98
N PHE A 47 -16.81 13.19 11.64
CA PHE A 47 -17.61 14.22 10.98
C PHE A 47 -16.82 14.96 9.90
N SER A 48 -15.56 15.28 10.17
CA SER A 48 -14.61 15.93 9.26
C SER A 48 -14.03 15.01 8.18
N ASN A 49 -14.57 13.80 8.03
CA ASN A 49 -14.28 12.89 6.94
C ASN A 49 -15.46 12.79 5.95
N LYS A 50 -16.41 13.72 5.99
CA LYS A 50 -17.62 13.70 5.18
C LYS A 50 -17.73 14.93 4.30
N LEU A 51 -18.15 14.68 3.07
CA LEU A 51 -18.65 15.68 2.14
C LEU A 51 -20.15 15.42 1.88
N TYR A 52 -21.01 16.22 2.49
CA TYR A 52 -22.45 16.31 2.31
C TYR A 52 -22.79 17.09 1.04
N ASN A 53 -23.31 16.37 0.06
CA ASN A 53 -23.81 16.93 -1.20
C ASN A 53 -22.74 17.61 -2.07
N SER A 54 -21.45 17.56 -1.75
CA SER A 54 -20.41 18.07 -2.67
C SER A 54 -20.01 17.06 -3.74
N VAL A 55 -20.40 15.79 -3.58
CA VAL A 55 -20.11 14.73 -4.56
C VAL A 55 -21.40 14.02 -4.93
N CYS A 56 -21.73 13.98 -6.24
CA CYS A 56 -22.93 13.28 -6.70
C CYS A 56 -22.77 11.75 -6.57
N LYS A 57 -23.90 11.03 -6.50
CA LYS A 57 -23.92 9.57 -6.36
C LYS A 57 -23.10 8.83 -7.42
N LYS A 58 -23.11 9.31 -8.68
CA LYS A 58 -22.37 8.70 -9.78
C LYS A 58 -20.86 8.78 -9.56
N CYS A 59 -20.36 9.96 -9.20
CA CYS A 59 -18.93 10.16 -8.89
C CYS A 59 -18.54 9.37 -7.64
N ASN A 60 -19.31 9.47 -6.56
CA ASN A 60 -19.08 8.73 -5.31
C ASN A 60 -18.99 7.20 -5.57
N PHE A 61 -19.93 6.66 -6.35
CA PHE A 61 -19.94 5.25 -6.73
C PHE A 61 -18.74 4.85 -7.59
N SER A 62 -18.32 5.71 -8.52
CA SER A 62 -17.13 5.47 -9.36
C SER A 62 -15.89 5.29 -8.50
N PHE A 63 -15.67 6.18 -7.53
CA PHE A 63 -14.52 6.11 -6.62
C PHE A 63 -14.58 4.87 -5.74
N GLY A 64 -15.72 4.62 -5.08
CA GLY A 64 -15.93 3.46 -4.23
C GLY A 64 -15.68 2.13 -4.96
N LYS A 65 -16.39 1.89 -6.06
CA LYS A 65 -16.36 0.60 -6.77
C LYS A 65 -15.05 0.33 -7.53
N ASN A 66 -14.40 1.37 -8.08
CA ASN A 66 -13.28 1.15 -9.02
C ASN A 66 -11.90 1.42 -8.41
N ILE A 67 -11.79 2.42 -7.54
CA ILE A 67 -10.50 2.88 -6.99
C ILE A 67 -10.36 2.38 -5.54
N GLU A 68 -11.32 2.68 -4.67
CA GLU A 68 -11.27 2.30 -3.24
C GLU A 68 -11.29 0.78 -3.08
N ASP A 69 -12.31 0.10 -3.63
CA ASP A 69 -12.43 -1.37 -3.60
C ASP A 69 -11.17 -2.06 -4.15
N TRP A 70 -10.57 -1.46 -5.18
CA TRP A 70 -9.36 -1.98 -5.78
C TRP A 70 -8.16 -1.84 -4.83
N ILE A 71 -8.00 -0.71 -4.16
CA ILE A 71 -6.94 -0.50 -3.15
C ILE A 71 -7.07 -1.56 -2.07
N PHE A 72 -8.26 -1.77 -1.51
CA PHE A 72 -8.49 -2.77 -0.48
C PHE A 72 -8.16 -4.19 -0.93
N LYS A 73 -8.52 -4.54 -2.17
CA LYS A 73 -8.37 -5.89 -2.68
C LYS A 73 -6.94 -6.22 -3.11
N TYR A 74 -6.17 -5.24 -3.58
CA TYR A 74 -4.87 -5.45 -4.24
C TYR A 74 -3.67 -4.86 -3.47
N SER A 75 -3.89 -4.30 -2.28
CA SER A 75 -2.83 -3.76 -1.43
C SER A 75 -2.87 -4.35 0.00
N PRO A 76 -1.77 -4.28 0.76
CA PRO A 76 -1.72 -4.65 2.18
C PRO A 76 -2.47 -3.70 3.13
N ILE A 77 -3.16 -2.66 2.65
CA ILE A 77 -3.87 -1.72 3.52
C ILE A 77 -4.86 -2.43 4.45
N ASN A 78 -5.66 -3.37 3.92
CA ASN A 78 -6.60 -4.18 4.72
C ASN A 78 -5.89 -4.95 5.84
N PHE A 79 -4.67 -5.43 5.58
CA PHE A 79 -3.87 -6.11 6.59
C PHE A 79 -3.46 -5.17 7.72
N TRP A 80 -3.01 -3.94 7.43
CA TRP A 80 -2.52 -3.01 8.45
C TRP A 80 -3.60 -2.38 9.31
N ILE A 81 -4.75 -2.00 8.74
CA ILE A 81 -5.86 -1.41 9.52
C ILE A 81 -6.33 -2.36 10.62
N ASN A 82 -6.27 -3.66 10.33
CA ASN A 82 -6.73 -4.71 11.21
C ASN A 82 -5.59 -5.30 12.08
N ARG A 83 -4.39 -4.72 12.08
CA ARG A 83 -3.19 -5.24 12.75
C ARG A 83 -3.12 -4.90 14.25
N ASP A 84 -4.23 -4.84 14.98
CA ASP A 84 -4.24 -4.43 16.40
C ASP A 84 -3.13 -5.12 17.25
N VAL A 85 -2.12 -4.32 17.63
CA VAL A 85 -1.41 -4.28 18.92
C VAL A 85 -0.62 -5.52 19.39
N LYS A 86 -0.59 -6.65 18.68
CA LYS A 86 0.27 -7.79 19.02
C LYS A 86 1.07 -8.28 17.82
N ASN A 87 2.39 -8.36 17.98
CA ASN A 87 3.41 -8.88 17.07
C ASN A 87 3.23 -10.37 16.64
N SER A 88 2.00 -10.89 16.61
CA SER A 88 1.69 -12.18 16.01
C SER A 88 1.39 -11.99 14.53
N MET A 89 2.18 -12.64 13.69
CA MET A 89 1.91 -12.78 12.25
C MET A 89 0.55 -13.47 12.07
N LYS A 90 -0.52 -12.68 11.98
CA LYS A 90 -1.84 -13.13 11.57
C LYS A 90 -2.22 -12.33 10.35
N ILE A 91 -2.11 -12.95 9.18
CA ILE A 91 -2.79 -12.44 7.98
C ILE A 91 -4.28 -12.59 8.28
N ASN A 92 -5.02 -11.47 8.35
CA ASN A 92 -6.45 -11.55 8.69
C ASN A 92 -7.20 -12.22 7.53
N ASP A 93 -8.01 -13.24 7.87
CA ASP A 93 -8.88 -13.94 6.93
C ASP A 93 -9.72 -12.92 6.14
N ASP A 94 -9.34 -12.66 4.89
CA ASP A 94 -10.10 -11.86 3.96
C ASP A 94 -10.57 -12.79 2.83
N ARG A 95 -11.85 -13.14 2.85
CA ARG A 95 -12.48 -14.07 1.89
C ARG A 95 -12.47 -13.55 0.44
N THR A 96 -12.12 -12.28 0.23
CA THR A 96 -11.91 -11.72 -1.12
C THR A 96 -10.52 -12.04 -1.69
N PHE A 97 -9.57 -12.47 -0.83
CA PHE A 97 -8.25 -12.99 -1.20
C PHE A 97 -8.35 -14.46 -1.66
N LYS A 98 -9.01 -14.71 -2.79
CA LYS A 98 -8.78 -15.97 -3.53
C LYS A 98 -7.36 -15.93 -4.11
N TYR A 99 -6.51 -16.90 -3.76
CA TYR A 99 -5.10 -17.05 -4.18
C TYR A 99 -4.46 -15.72 -4.63
N LYS A 100 -4.00 -14.90 -3.69
CA LYS A 100 -3.23 -13.70 -4.01
C LYS A 100 -1.86 -13.75 -3.36
N GLN A 101 -0.96 -14.53 -3.97
CA GLN A 101 0.46 -14.22 -4.16
C GLN A 101 1.19 -13.51 -3.00
N ILE A 102 0.98 -13.92 -1.75
CA ILE A 102 1.70 -13.33 -0.62
C ILE A 102 3.08 -14.00 -0.58
N PHE A 103 4.05 -13.41 -1.24
CA PHE A 103 5.44 -13.87 -1.18
C PHE A 103 6.15 -13.15 -0.05
N LEU A 104 6.61 -13.87 0.96
CA LEU A 104 7.25 -13.38 2.18
C LEU A 104 8.76 -13.62 2.13
N TRP A 105 9.59 -12.60 2.27
CA TRP A 105 11.02 -12.82 2.51
C TRP A 105 11.31 -13.11 3.99
N PHE A 106 12.03 -14.20 4.26
CA PHE A 106 12.50 -14.58 5.59
C PHE A 106 14.02 -14.43 5.65
N HIS A 107 14.49 -13.43 6.39
CA HIS A 107 15.92 -13.14 6.53
C HIS A 107 16.72 -14.28 7.16
N GLU A 108 16.12 -15.02 8.10
CA GLU A 108 16.77 -16.12 8.80
C GLU A 108 17.11 -17.28 7.86
N MET A 109 16.30 -17.47 6.83
CA MET A 109 16.48 -18.50 5.80
C MET A 109 17.14 -17.94 4.53
N ASN A 110 17.25 -16.61 4.44
CA ASN A 110 17.67 -15.90 3.24
C ASN A 110 16.91 -16.40 1.99
N ASP A 111 15.59 -16.52 2.13
CA ASP A 111 14.72 -17.07 1.09
C ASP A 111 13.33 -16.42 1.10
N TRP A 112 12.69 -16.44 -0.06
CA TRP A 112 11.28 -16.12 -0.21
C TRP A 112 10.43 -17.29 0.27
N PHE A 113 9.16 -17.07 0.61
CA PHE A 113 8.20 -18.06 1.06
C PHE A 113 6.81 -17.69 0.54
N VAL A 114 6.00 -18.69 0.21
CA VAL A 114 4.57 -18.47 -0.06
C VAL A 114 3.80 -18.43 1.23
N ALA A 115 2.94 -17.44 1.38
CA ALA A 115 1.92 -17.40 2.41
C ALA A 115 0.51 -17.44 1.82
N LEU A 116 -0.39 -18.00 2.62
CA LEU A 116 -1.81 -18.09 2.34
C LEU A 116 -2.58 -17.20 3.31
N ASN A 117 -3.69 -16.64 2.82
CA ASN A 117 -4.62 -15.91 3.67
C ASN A 117 -5.64 -16.88 4.31
N GLU A 118 -5.14 -17.83 5.10
CA GLU A 118 -5.94 -18.89 5.73
C GLU A 118 -5.51 -19.08 7.19
N ASN A 119 -6.41 -18.84 8.14
CA ASN A 119 -6.18 -18.92 9.58
C ASN A 119 -5.42 -20.17 10.07
N SER A 120 -5.64 -21.35 9.46
CA SER A 120 -5.01 -22.60 9.88
C SER A 120 -3.69 -22.94 9.18
N ASN A 121 -3.38 -22.32 8.03
CA ASN A 121 -2.24 -22.71 7.19
C ASN A 121 -1.59 -21.50 6.48
N GLN A 122 -1.36 -20.41 7.22
CA GLN A 122 -0.82 -19.16 6.66
C GLN A 122 0.55 -19.31 5.99
N LEU A 123 1.34 -20.29 6.41
CA LEU A 123 2.63 -20.63 5.81
C LEU A 123 2.63 -22.13 5.50
N PRO A 124 2.10 -22.54 4.34
CA PRO A 124 2.11 -23.95 3.95
C PRO A 124 3.55 -24.46 3.87
N SER A 125 3.74 -25.76 4.09
CA SER A 125 5.01 -26.43 3.80
C SER A 125 5.36 -26.27 2.32
N GLN A 126 6.65 -26.10 2.03
CA GLN A 126 7.12 -25.79 0.67
C GLN A 126 8.37 -26.58 0.37
N LEU A 127 8.42 -27.17 -0.81
CA LEU A 127 9.62 -27.79 -1.36
C LEU A 127 10.30 -26.77 -2.26
N VAL A 128 11.48 -26.30 -1.85
CA VAL A 128 12.24 -25.26 -2.55
C VAL A 128 13.44 -25.90 -3.24
N ILE A 129 13.71 -25.43 -4.45
CA ILE A 129 14.83 -25.90 -5.26
C ILE A 129 15.88 -24.81 -5.32
N SER A 130 17.04 -25.08 -4.73
CA SER A 130 18.16 -24.17 -4.77
C SER A 130 18.76 -24.07 -6.17
N ASN A 131 19.51 -22.99 -6.43
CA ASN A 131 20.23 -22.81 -7.69
C ASN A 131 21.29 -23.90 -7.95
N ASN A 132 21.69 -24.65 -6.90
CA ASN A 132 22.61 -25.78 -7.00
C ASN A 132 21.89 -27.12 -7.16
N TYR A 133 20.59 -27.12 -7.48
CA TYR A 133 19.74 -28.31 -7.57
C TYR A 133 19.62 -29.09 -6.25
N GLU A 134 19.81 -28.41 -5.11
CA GLU A 134 19.50 -29.00 -3.80
C GLU A 134 18.03 -28.79 -3.48
N LEU A 135 17.40 -29.80 -2.89
CA LEU A 135 16.00 -29.76 -2.47
C LEU A 135 15.90 -29.52 -0.98
N THR A 136 15.22 -28.44 -0.60
CA THR A 136 14.93 -28.12 0.80
C THR A 136 13.43 -28.19 1.04
N PHE A 137 13.00 -29.07 1.94
CA PHE A 137 11.63 -29.13 2.41
C PHE A 137 11.47 -28.28 3.67
N TYR A 138 10.84 -27.14 3.48
CA TYR A 138 10.44 -26.23 4.55
C TYR A 138 9.12 -26.68 5.15
N TYR A 139 9.09 -26.86 6.48
CA TYR A 139 7.87 -27.21 7.21
C TYR A 139 7.67 -26.34 8.45
N HIS A 140 6.40 -26.16 8.84
CA HIS A 140 6.00 -25.32 9.96
C HIS A 140 5.46 -26.16 11.13
N LEU A 141 6.34 -26.63 12.03
CA LEU A 141 5.94 -27.38 13.22
C LEU A 141 6.55 -26.79 14.49
N LYS A 142 5.74 -26.67 15.56
CA LYS A 142 6.17 -26.19 16.88
C LYS A 142 7.40 -26.94 17.43
N ASN A 143 7.51 -28.23 17.12
CA ASN A 143 8.63 -29.06 17.53
C ASN A 143 9.73 -29.02 16.47
N LYS A 144 10.94 -28.61 16.89
CA LYS A 144 12.14 -28.54 16.02
C LYS A 144 12.71 -29.90 15.61
N VAL A 145 12.22 -31.00 16.21
CA VAL A 145 12.67 -32.35 15.86
C VAL A 145 12.03 -32.76 14.55
N ILE A 146 12.84 -33.16 13.56
CA ILE A 146 12.36 -33.75 12.30
C ILE A 146 11.51 -34.97 12.67
N ASN A 147 10.19 -34.84 12.52
CA ASN A 147 9.31 -35.97 12.69
C ASN A 147 9.17 -36.67 11.35
N LYS A 148 9.97 -37.73 11.13
CA LYS A 148 9.90 -38.57 9.93
C LYS A 148 8.48 -39.10 9.67
N LYS A 149 7.65 -39.28 10.72
CA LYS A 149 6.25 -39.73 10.57
C LYS A 149 5.27 -38.64 10.13
N ILE A 150 5.64 -37.36 10.16
CA ILE A 150 4.77 -36.23 9.76
C ILE A 150 5.28 -35.54 8.50
N ASN A 151 6.58 -35.27 8.42
CA ASN A 151 7.15 -34.50 7.31
C ASN A 151 7.31 -35.32 6.03
N TYR A 152 7.66 -36.61 6.14
CA TYR A 152 7.81 -37.47 4.96
C TYR A 152 6.47 -37.75 4.27
N PRO A 153 5.35 -37.99 4.99
CA PRO A 153 4.03 -38.07 4.34
C PRO A 153 3.67 -36.82 3.54
N LEU A 154 3.80 -35.63 4.13
CA LEU A 154 3.55 -34.37 3.42
C LEU A 154 4.42 -34.24 2.17
N LEU A 155 5.71 -34.57 2.28
CA LEU A 155 6.63 -34.58 1.15
C LEU A 155 6.24 -35.60 0.06
N LYS A 156 5.80 -36.80 0.46
CA LYS A 156 5.28 -37.82 -0.46
C LYS A 156 4.03 -37.34 -1.19
N GLU A 157 3.20 -36.52 -0.56
CA GLU A 157 2.02 -35.93 -1.23
C GLU A 157 2.41 -34.95 -2.34
N PHE A 158 3.51 -34.21 -2.23
CA PHE A 158 4.03 -33.38 -3.34
C PHE A 158 4.47 -34.25 -4.51
N ILE A 159 5.22 -35.32 -4.22
CA ILE A 159 5.74 -36.24 -5.23
C ILE A 159 4.58 -36.96 -5.92
N ALA A 160 3.60 -37.43 -5.16
CA ALA A 160 2.40 -38.07 -5.69
C ALA A 160 1.62 -37.12 -6.60
N ASP A 161 1.37 -35.90 -6.16
CA ASP A 161 0.69 -34.89 -6.98
C ASP A 161 1.38 -34.66 -8.32
N VAL A 162 2.71 -34.50 -8.30
CA VAL A 162 3.48 -34.29 -9.52
C VAL A 162 3.43 -35.53 -10.42
N LYS A 163 3.60 -36.73 -9.88
CA LYS A 163 3.55 -37.99 -10.65
C LYS A 163 2.17 -38.26 -11.26
N PHE A 164 1.10 -37.85 -10.58
CA PHE A 164 -0.28 -38.02 -11.05
C PHE A 164 -0.84 -36.79 -11.76
N ASN A 165 0.00 -35.82 -12.14
CA ASN A 165 -0.39 -34.58 -12.83
C ASN A 165 -1.42 -33.72 -12.05
N ASN A 166 -1.50 -33.87 -10.73
CA ASN A 166 -2.31 -33.04 -9.84
C ASN A 166 -1.54 -31.78 -9.41
N TYR A 167 -1.11 -30.98 -10.39
CA TYR A 167 -0.41 -29.72 -10.15
C TYR A 167 -0.79 -28.60 -11.12
N SER A 168 -0.51 -27.36 -10.73
CA SER A 168 -0.70 -26.16 -11.54
C SER A 168 0.58 -25.33 -11.54
N TYR A 169 0.83 -24.61 -12.63
CA TYR A 169 1.91 -23.64 -12.67
C TYR A 169 1.46 -22.25 -12.24
N TYR A 170 2.36 -21.57 -11.55
CA TYR A 170 2.40 -20.12 -11.44
C TYR A 170 3.74 -19.64 -12.00
N ILE A 171 3.71 -19.02 -13.18
CA ILE A 171 4.89 -18.48 -13.84
C ILE A 171 4.73 -16.96 -13.91
N SER A 172 5.67 -16.23 -13.33
CA SER A 172 5.70 -14.77 -13.39
C SER A 172 7.14 -14.26 -13.44
N ASP A 173 7.47 -13.56 -14.51
CA ASP A 173 8.75 -12.88 -14.71
C ASP A 173 8.98 -11.72 -13.72
N LEU A 174 7.90 -11.29 -13.06
CA LEU A 174 7.88 -10.25 -12.05
C LEU A 174 8.28 -10.73 -10.64
N LEU A 175 8.43 -12.04 -10.42
CA LEU A 175 8.99 -12.56 -9.16
C LEU A 175 10.41 -11.98 -8.90
N PRO A 176 10.84 -11.86 -7.63
CA PRO A 176 12.19 -11.41 -7.28
C PRO A 176 13.30 -12.13 -8.06
N LYS A 177 14.40 -11.44 -8.37
CA LYS A 177 15.50 -12.02 -9.17
C LYS A 177 16.13 -13.26 -8.50
N ASP A 178 16.17 -13.25 -7.17
CA ASP A 178 16.68 -14.32 -6.31
C ASP A 178 15.60 -15.33 -5.89
N PHE A 179 14.38 -15.23 -6.44
CA PHE A 179 13.31 -16.17 -6.15
C PHE A 179 13.64 -17.57 -6.69
N LYS A 180 13.76 -18.53 -5.78
CA LYS A 180 13.94 -19.96 -6.09
C LYS A 180 12.61 -20.63 -6.42
N SER A 181 12.62 -21.47 -7.46
CA SER A 181 11.47 -22.31 -7.81
C SER A 181 11.05 -23.18 -6.64
N ARG A 182 9.74 -23.36 -6.48
CA ARG A 182 9.20 -24.08 -5.33
C ARG A 182 7.84 -24.70 -5.62
N ALA A 183 7.50 -25.71 -4.84
CA ALA A 183 6.19 -26.33 -4.80
C ALA A 183 5.56 -26.13 -3.42
N PHE A 184 4.27 -25.80 -3.37
CA PHE A 184 3.50 -25.75 -2.13
C PHE A 184 2.07 -26.26 -2.35
N LYS A 185 1.38 -26.69 -1.30
CA LYS A 185 0.01 -27.24 -1.39
C LYS A 185 -1.03 -26.14 -1.21
N TYR A 186 -2.06 -26.15 -2.06
CA TYR A 186 -3.23 -25.28 -1.99
C TYR A 186 -4.48 -26.03 -2.48
N ASN A 187 -5.53 -26.11 -1.66
CA ASN A 187 -6.79 -26.81 -1.96
C ASN A 187 -6.56 -28.19 -2.63
N ASP A 188 -5.83 -29.08 -1.94
CA ASP A 188 -5.50 -30.45 -2.38
C ASP A 188 -4.69 -30.57 -3.67
N LYS A 189 -4.14 -29.46 -4.16
CA LYS A 189 -3.33 -29.41 -5.38
C LYS A 189 -1.95 -28.84 -5.10
N THR A 190 -0.94 -29.37 -5.79
CA THR A 190 0.41 -28.79 -5.74
C THR A 190 0.53 -27.62 -6.72
N ILE A 191 1.00 -26.48 -6.24
CA ILE A 191 1.28 -25.31 -7.07
C ILE A 191 2.79 -25.16 -7.23
N ILE A 192 3.26 -25.21 -8.48
CA ILE A 192 4.66 -24.98 -8.85
C ILE A 192 4.84 -23.50 -9.20
N ILE A 193 5.62 -22.79 -8.40
CA ILE A 193 5.92 -21.37 -8.59
C ILE A 193 7.33 -21.22 -9.14
N SER A 194 7.47 -20.44 -10.21
CA SER A 194 8.75 -20.15 -10.84
C SER A 194 8.73 -18.83 -11.60
N LYS A 195 9.91 -18.23 -11.83
CA LYS A 195 10.06 -17.02 -12.65
C LYS A 195 9.92 -17.29 -14.15
N THR A 196 10.32 -18.49 -14.60
CA THR A 196 10.24 -18.90 -16.01
C THR A 196 9.68 -20.31 -16.13
N LYS A 197 9.15 -20.64 -17.32
CA LYS A 197 8.62 -21.97 -17.63
C LYS A 197 9.70 -23.05 -17.51
N ASP A 198 10.89 -22.82 -18.06
CA ASP A 198 12.00 -23.78 -18.01
C ASP A 198 12.40 -24.11 -16.56
N LYS A 199 12.47 -23.09 -15.70
CA LYS A 199 12.75 -23.29 -14.26
C LYS A 199 11.60 -23.99 -13.53
N ALA A 200 10.37 -23.90 -14.03
CA ALA A 200 9.21 -24.61 -13.50
C ALA A 200 9.23 -26.07 -13.91
N GLU A 201 9.59 -26.37 -15.18
CA GLU A 201 9.74 -27.72 -15.70
C GLU A 201 10.91 -28.45 -15.06
N LEU A 202 12.04 -27.77 -14.88
CA LEU A 202 13.17 -28.29 -14.08
C LEU A 202 12.70 -28.66 -12.67
N CYS A 203 11.92 -27.79 -12.04
CA CYS A 203 11.39 -28.02 -10.70
C CYS A 203 10.47 -29.24 -10.66
N LEU A 204 9.55 -29.34 -11.61
CA LEU A 204 8.68 -30.48 -11.76
C LEU A 204 9.47 -31.78 -11.93
N ASN A 205 10.46 -31.80 -12.83
CA ASN A 205 11.28 -32.97 -13.14
C ASN A 205 12.11 -33.43 -11.93
N MET A 206 12.62 -32.49 -11.14
CA MET A 206 13.31 -32.83 -9.90
C MET A 206 12.36 -33.49 -8.90
N ILE A 207 11.13 -32.98 -8.77
CA ILE A 207 10.14 -33.56 -7.86
C ILE A 207 9.67 -34.93 -8.35
N SER A 208 9.46 -35.12 -9.66
CA SER A 208 9.01 -36.40 -10.23
C SER A 208 10.05 -37.50 -10.06
N ASN A 209 11.34 -37.15 -10.13
CA ASN A 209 12.47 -38.08 -10.09
C ASN A 209 13.04 -38.26 -8.67
N LEU A 210 12.38 -37.72 -7.64
CA LEU A 210 12.75 -37.95 -6.25
C LEU A 210 12.49 -39.41 -5.86
N GLU A 211 13.57 -40.19 -5.76
CA GLU A 211 13.56 -41.56 -5.27
C GLU A 211 14.09 -41.67 -3.83
N ASN A 212 15.15 -40.91 -3.51
CA ASN A 212 15.77 -40.92 -2.19
C ASN A 212 15.39 -39.67 -1.37
N LEU A 213 14.49 -39.86 -0.40
CA LEU A 213 14.04 -38.77 0.48
C LEU A 213 15.11 -38.33 1.49
N ASP A 214 16.13 -39.16 1.76
CA ASP A 214 17.20 -38.82 2.71
C ASP A 214 18.20 -37.80 2.14
N ALA A 215 18.17 -37.55 0.83
CA ALA A 215 18.94 -36.49 0.17
C ALA A 215 18.29 -35.10 0.32
N ILE A 216 17.08 -35.02 0.86
CA ILE A 216 16.33 -33.76 0.98
C ILE A 216 16.68 -33.09 2.30
N LYS A 217 17.04 -31.82 2.25
CA LYS A 217 17.30 -31.01 3.44
C LYS A 217 15.96 -30.64 4.08
N PHE A 218 15.77 -30.99 5.35
CA PHE A 218 14.56 -30.60 6.10
C PHE A 218 14.86 -29.38 6.97
N GLU A 219 14.13 -28.28 6.74
CA GLU A 219 14.28 -27.06 7.52
C GLU A 219 12.95 -26.67 8.19
N ASN A 220 12.99 -26.49 9.51
CA ASN A 220 11.86 -25.99 10.26
C ASN A 220 11.91 -24.47 10.32
N PHE A 221 10.94 -23.80 9.71
CA PHE A 221 10.82 -22.35 9.72
C PHE A 221 9.84 -21.84 10.79
N TYR A 222 9.50 -22.66 11.78
CA TYR A 222 8.66 -22.26 12.91
C TYR A 222 9.28 -21.07 13.65
N SER A 223 8.63 -19.92 13.49
CA SER A 223 9.00 -18.68 14.14
C SER A 223 8.70 -18.78 15.64
N LYS A 224 9.75 -18.83 16.47
CA LYS A 224 9.61 -18.45 17.87
C LYS A 224 9.40 -16.93 17.87
N GLN A 225 8.13 -16.51 17.89
CA GLN A 225 7.65 -15.13 18.07
C GLN A 225 8.72 -14.18 18.59
N LYS A 226 9.31 -13.34 17.71
CA LYS A 226 9.75 -11.95 17.99
C LYS A 226 10.59 -11.27 16.90
N GLU A 227 11.11 -11.96 15.89
CA GLU A 227 12.12 -11.34 15.00
C GLU A 227 11.82 -11.38 13.49
N HIS A 228 10.56 -11.32 13.06
CA HIS A 228 10.27 -10.91 11.68
C HIS A 228 10.49 -9.40 11.52
N LYS A 229 11.75 -8.95 11.63
CA LYS A 229 12.10 -7.52 11.59
C LYS A 229 11.78 -6.90 10.23
N HIS A 230 11.71 -7.70 9.16
CA HIS A 230 11.50 -7.22 7.79
C HIS A 230 10.79 -8.29 6.96
N LEU A 231 9.46 -8.25 6.91
CA LEU A 231 8.66 -9.17 6.12
C LEU A 231 8.37 -8.55 4.75
N ILE A 232 9.02 -9.02 3.68
CA ILE A 232 8.76 -8.48 2.34
C ILE A 232 7.58 -9.22 1.71
N ILE A 233 6.46 -8.55 1.44
CA ILE A 233 5.29 -9.05 0.73
C ILE A 233 5.26 -8.56 -0.72
N ASN A 234 5.18 -9.42 -1.73
CA ASN A 234 4.94 -8.97 -3.11
C ASN A 234 3.44 -8.84 -3.41
N TYR A 235 2.99 -7.70 -3.97
CA TYR A 235 1.59 -7.46 -4.37
C TYR A 235 1.48 -7.10 -5.84
N LYS A 236 0.45 -7.63 -6.50
CA LYS A 236 0.03 -7.19 -7.84
C LYS A 236 -0.92 -6.00 -7.73
N TRP A 237 -0.44 -4.80 -8.03
CA TRP A 237 -1.19 -3.55 -7.89
C TRP A 237 -0.76 -2.47 -8.94
N SER A 238 -1.58 -1.46 -9.15
CA SER A 238 -1.47 -0.38 -10.11
C SER A 238 -1.05 0.90 -9.41
N ILE A 239 0.17 1.37 -9.67
CA ILE A 239 0.68 2.63 -9.13
C ILE A 239 -0.25 3.79 -9.54
N LYS A 240 -0.76 3.77 -10.77
CA LYS A 240 -1.68 4.80 -11.26
C LYS A 240 -3.00 4.86 -10.48
N LYS A 241 -3.57 3.70 -10.10
CA LYS A 241 -4.77 3.68 -9.23
C LYS A 241 -4.47 4.16 -7.81
N TYR A 242 -3.27 3.88 -7.30
CA TYR A 242 -2.81 4.45 -6.03
C TYR A 242 -2.74 5.97 -6.10
N TYR A 243 -2.15 6.52 -7.16
CA TYR A 243 -2.14 7.97 -7.42
C TYR A 243 -3.55 8.54 -7.53
N LYS A 244 -4.47 7.89 -8.25
CA LYS A 244 -5.88 8.31 -8.28
C LYS A 244 -6.51 8.35 -6.88
N TYR A 245 -6.26 7.35 -6.04
CA TYR A 245 -6.84 7.32 -4.71
C TYR A 245 -6.28 8.44 -3.81
N CYS A 246 -4.96 8.62 -3.79
CA CYS A 246 -4.31 9.69 -3.04
C CYS A 246 -4.75 11.08 -3.52
N SER A 247 -4.88 11.28 -4.84
CA SER A 247 -5.34 12.54 -5.41
C SER A 247 -6.80 12.85 -5.07
N LYS A 248 -7.66 11.82 -5.07
CA LYS A 248 -9.06 11.94 -4.64
C LYS A 248 -9.16 12.39 -3.18
N ILE A 249 -8.40 11.75 -2.28
CA ILE A 249 -8.33 12.14 -0.87
C ILE A 249 -7.88 13.61 -0.73
N ALA A 250 -6.79 13.97 -1.40
CA ALA A 250 -6.20 15.29 -1.31
C ALA A 250 -7.14 16.40 -1.81
N PHE A 251 -7.78 16.18 -2.96
CA PHE A 251 -8.73 17.13 -3.55
C PHE A 251 -10.01 17.29 -2.69
N GLU A 252 -10.52 16.19 -2.12
CA GLU A 252 -11.71 16.24 -1.26
C GLU A 252 -11.41 16.92 0.08
N PHE A 253 -10.21 16.74 0.65
CA PHE A 253 -9.79 17.52 1.82
C PHE A 253 -9.57 18.99 1.48
N LEU A 254 -8.99 19.32 0.33
CA LEU A 254 -8.86 20.70 -0.13
C LEU A 254 -10.24 21.37 -0.25
N SER A 255 -11.22 20.67 -0.83
CA SER A 255 -12.62 21.12 -0.89
C SER A 255 -13.24 21.34 0.48
N LEU A 256 -12.87 20.53 1.48
CA LEU A 256 -13.36 20.68 2.85
C LEU A 256 -12.77 21.91 3.55
N ILE A 257 -11.54 22.29 3.21
CA ILE A 257 -10.79 23.38 3.83
C ILE A 257 -11.12 24.73 3.15
N GLU A 258 -10.97 24.79 1.82
CA GLU A 258 -11.14 26.02 1.02
C GLU A 258 -12.57 26.21 0.50
N GLY A 259 -13.37 25.14 0.52
CA GLY A 259 -14.73 25.15 0.00
C GLY A 259 -14.84 24.74 -1.47
N ASN A 260 -16.08 24.51 -1.90
CA ASN A 260 -16.36 23.97 -3.22
C ASN A 260 -16.09 24.92 -4.37
N ASP A 261 -16.33 26.22 -4.16
CA ASP A 261 -16.17 27.23 -5.22
C ASP A 261 -14.70 27.35 -5.61
N PHE A 262 -13.79 27.21 -4.64
CA PHE A 262 -12.35 27.14 -4.87
C PHE A 262 -11.99 25.96 -5.79
N VAL A 263 -12.39 24.74 -5.44
CA VAL A 263 -12.00 23.53 -6.19
C VAL A 263 -12.77 23.31 -7.50
N LYS A 264 -13.89 24.02 -7.72
CA LYS A 264 -14.66 23.95 -8.98
C LYS A 264 -14.00 24.71 -10.13
N ASN A 265 -12.96 25.50 -9.87
CA ASN A 265 -12.21 26.24 -10.89
C ASN A 265 -11.70 25.34 -12.05
N SER A 266 -11.52 25.94 -13.22
CA SER A 266 -10.95 25.32 -14.42
C SER A 266 -9.52 24.83 -14.23
N GLU A 267 -8.76 25.42 -13.31
CA GLU A 267 -7.39 25.02 -13.00
C GLU A 267 -7.30 23.53 -12.58
N PHE A 268 -8.34 22.98 -11.92
CA PHE A 268 -8.41 21.58 -11.54
C PHE A 268 -8.97 20.62 -12.62
N ASN A 269 -9.22 21.10 -13.85
CA ASN A 269 -9.85 20.28 -14.88
C ASN A 269 -8.99 19.08 -15.30
N GLY A 270 -7.67 19.24 -15.38
CA GLY A 270 -6.76 18.13 -15.66
C GLY A 270 -6.83 17.04 -14.61
N LEU A 271 -6.85 17.42 -13.33
CA LEU A 271 -7.05 16.49 -12.21
C LEU A 271 -8.41 15.77 -12.29
N LYS A 272 -9.49 16.52 -12.51
CA LYS A 272 -10.85 15.94 -12.66
C LYS A 272 -10.90 14.96 -13.83
N LYS A 273 -10.28 15.31 -14.96
CA LYS A 273 -10.18 14.45 -16.14
C LYS A 273 -9.41 13.17 -15.83
N PHE A 274 -8.21 13.29 -15.25
CA PHE A 274 -7.39 12.14 -14.85
C PHE A 274 -8.16 11.19 -13.94
N LEU A 275 -8.92 11.71 -12.98
CA LEU A 275 -9.68 10.90 -12.04
C LEU A 275 -10.92 10.23 -12.64
N LEU A 276 -11.61 10.89 -13.56
CA LEU A 276 -12.85 10.38 -14.18
C LEU A 276 -12.61 9.46 -15.38
N GLU A 277 -11.40 9.44 -15.94
CA GLU A 277 -11.03 8.50 -17.00
C GLU A 277 -11.09 7.05 -16.50
N ASN A 278 -12.01 6.26 -17.09
CA ASN A 278 -12.10 4.82 -16.88
C ASN A 278 -10.92 4.14 -17.57
N GLU A 279 -10.12 3.41 -16.82
CA GLU A 279 -8.95 2.73 -17.37
C GLU A 279 -9.07 1.22 -17.34
N LYS A 280 -8.45 0.59 -18.34
CA LYS A 280 -8.15 -0.84 -18.30
C LYS A 280 -7.28 -1.09 -17.07
N ASN A 281 -7.46 -2.24 -16.42
CA ASN A 281 -6.65 -2.57 -15.25
C ASN A 281 -5.20 -2.82 -15.68
N GLU A 282 -4.37 -1.79 -15.65
CA GLU A 282 -2.92 -1.89 -15.75
C GLU A 282 -2.38 -2.34 -14.40
N PHE A 283 -1.93 -3.58 -14.31
CA PHE A 283 -1.34 -4.13 -13.11
C PHE A 283 0.18 -4.12 -13.22
N SER A 284 0.85 -3.67 -12.17
CA SER A 284 2.28 -3.86 -11.93
C SER A 284 2.44 -4.82 -10.75
N GLU A 285 3.45 -5.69 -10.73
CA GLU A 285 3.80 -6.38 -9.49
C GLU A 285 4.88 -5.56 -8.79
N VAL A 286 4.68 -5.25 -7.51
CA VAL A 286 5.60 -4.43 -6.72
C VAL A 286 5.84 -5.09 -5.38
N LEU A 287 7.11 -5.10 -4.99
CA LEU A 287 7.56 -5.56 -3.69
C LEU A 287 7.19 -4.53 -2.63
N PHE A 288 6.45 -4.96 -1.62
CA PHE A 288 6.18 -4.21 -0.42
C PHE A 288 7.01 -4.78 0.74
N ILE A 289 7.77 -3.98 1.49
CA ILE A 289 8.51 -4.46 2.68
C ILE A 289 7.80 -4.00 3.95
N ASN A 290 7.36 -4.92 4.81
CA ASN A 290 6.80 -4.58 6.12
C ASN A 290 7.87 -3.85 6.96
N GLY A 291 7.54 -2.65 7.42
CA GLY A 291 8.46 -1.77 8.15
C GLY A 291 9.51 -1.04 7.31
N ARG A 292 9.51 -1.16 5.97
CA ARG A 292 10.28 -0.29 5.05
C ARG A 292 9.45 -0.16 3.79
N GLY A 293 8.82 0.98 3.51
CA GLY A 293 7.95 1.07 2.35
C GLY A 293 8.68 0.78 1.02
N VAL A 294 7.87 0.76 -0.03
CA VAL A 294 8.26 0.53 -1.43
C VAL A 294 9.63 1.15 -1.74
N ASN A 295 10.50 0.39 -2.41
CA ASN A 295 11.84 0.83 -2.82
C ASN A 295 11.82 2.27 -3.35
N GLU A 296 12.51 3.20 -2.65
CA GLU A 296 12.57 4.65 -2.92
C GLU A 296 12.79 4.98 -4.41
N LYS A 297 13.50 4.08 -5.12
CA LYS A 297 13.85 4.21 -6.54
C LYS A 297 12.72 3.87 -7.52
N THR A 298 11.62 3.29 -7.07
CA THR A 298 10.52 2.79 -7.94
C THR A 298 9.29 3.68 -7.96
N LEU A 299 9.19 4.64 -7.04
CA LEU A 299 8.13 5.65 -7.06
C LEU A 299 8.61 7.00 -7.60
N THR A 300 9.87 7.16 -7.99
CA THR A 300 10.40 8.46 -8.39
C THR A 300 11.50 8.40 -9.45
N LEU A 301 11.30 9.12 -10.55
CA LEU A 301 12.34 9.98 -11.12
C LEU A 301 11.99 11.38 -10.58
N ASN A 302 12.54 11.73 -9.41
CA ASN A 302 12.39 13.01 -8.67
C ASN A 302 11.13 13.30 -7.81
N GLY A 303 10.20 12.36 -7.57
CA GLY A 303 9.31 12.47 -6.39
C GLY A 303 7.83 12.63 -6.67
N TRP A 304 7.54 13.43 -7.69
CA TRP A 304 6.28 14.12 -7.85
C TRP A 304 5.58 13.68 -9.13
N VAL A 305 4.27 13.47 -9.02
CA VAL A 305 3.41 13.15 -10.15
C VAL A 305 2.57 14.38 -10.42
N ASP A 306 2.77 14.97 -11.60
CA ASP A 306 1.91 16.03 -12.07
C ASP A 306 0.65 15.46 -12.71
N ILE A 307 -0.49 15.82 -12.13
CA ILE A 307 -1.81 15.35 -12.54
C ILE A 307 -2.63 16.50 -13.15
N SER A 308 -2.15 17.74 -13.05
CA SER A 308 -2.80 18.96 -13.56
C SER A 308 -2.76 19.04 -15.10
N ASN A 309 -1.70 18.51 -15.72
CA ASN A 309 -1.53 18.38 -17.17
C ASN A 309 -1.77 19.69 -17.99
N GLU A 310 -1.48 20.86 -17.41
CA GLU A 310 -1.45 22.15 -18.12
C GLU A 310 -0.09 22.89 -18.03
N ALA A 311 0.74 22.71 -16.98
CA ALA A 311 2.11 23.21 -17.00
C ALA A 311 3.12 22.25 -17.67
N LYS A 312 3.99 22.83 -18.50
CA LYS A 312 5.34 22.31 -18.66
C LYS A 312 6.10 22.60 -17.38
N ILE A 313 5.99 21.74 -16.36
CA ILE A 313 6.89 21.80 -15.22
C ILE A 313 8.31 21.74 -15.79
N SER A 314 9.09 22.78 -15.55
CA SER A 314 10.48 22.78 -16.00
C SER A 314 11.18 21.58 -15.36
N GLU A 315 11.99 20.82 -16.10
CA GLU A 315 12.75 19.68 -15.54
C GLU A 315 13.64 20.06 -14.33
N LYS A 316 13.77 21.37 -14.05
CA LYS A 316 14.55 21.95 -12.95
C LYS A 316 13.71 22.32 -11.73
N THR A 317 12.38 22.35 -11.80
CA THR A 317 11.52 22.71 -10.66
C THR A 317 11.45 21.52 -9.69
N THR A 318 11.96 21.70 -8.47
CA THR A 318 11.93 20.70 -7.40
C THR A 318 11.00 21.18 -6.29
N PHE A 319 10.10 20.30 -5.85
CA PHE A 319 9.13 20.62 -4.82
C PHE A 319 9.60 20.10 -3.44
N PRO A 320 9.34 20.83 -2.35
CA PRO A 320 9.68 20.38 -1.01
C PRO A 320 9.07 19.02 -0.70
N THR A 321 9.85 18.04 -0.24
CA THR A 321 9.32 16.72 0.14
C THR A 321 9.21 16.61 1.66
N PHE A 322 8.07 16.12 2.15
CA PHE A 322 7.80 15.99 3.57
C PHE A 322 8.01 14.57 4.05
N ASN A 323 8.79 14.40 5.12
CA ASN A 323 8.92 13.10 5.76
C ASN A 323 7.70 12.81 6.67
N LEU A 324 6.71 12.13 6.11
CA LEU A 324 5.50 11.71 6.82
C LEU A 324 5.68 10.40 7.61
N ASN A 325 6.88 9.78 7.60
CA ASN A 325 7.18 8.52 8.32
C ASN A 325 7.34 8.69 9.84
N ILE A 326 7.28 9.91 10.35
CA ILE A 326 7.62 10.25 11.73
C ILE A 326 6.40 10.19 12.66
N LEU A 327 5.20 10.18 12.09
CA LEU A 327 3.96 9.90 12.78
C LEU A 327 3.81 8.37 12.79
N ASN A 328 3.70 7.79 13.99
CA ASN A 328 3.77 6.37 14.33
C ASN A 328 3.31 5.34 13.27
N ASP A 329 3.78 4.09 13.40
CA ASP A 329 3.21 2.96 12.68
C ASP A 329 1.67 2.97 12.81
N PHE A 330 0.96 2.74 11.69
CA PHE A 330 -0.51 2.75 11.58
C PHE A 330 -1.22 4.12 11.50
N THR A 331 -0.57 5.15 10.94
CA THR A 331 -1.23 6.44 10.66
C THR A 331 -1.44 6.71 9.18
N PHE A 332 -2.61 7.23 8.82
CA PHE A 332 -2.74 8.03 7.60
C PHE A 332 -2.23 9.45 7.88
N SER A 333 -1.49 10.01 6.94
CA SER A 333 -0.98 11.37 7.02
C SER A 333 -1.03 12.03 5.66
N MET A 334 -1.45 13.29 5.61
CA MET A 334 -1.43 14.08 4.40
C MET A 334 -1.01 15.51 4.71
N ILE A 335 -0.16 16.08 3.87
CA ILE A 335 0.13 17.51 3.88
C ILE A 335 -0.32 18.15 2.56
N LEU A 336 -1.00 19.28 2.66
CA LEU A 336 -1.44 20.14 1.56
C LEU A 336 -0.78 21.51 1.71
N TYR A 337 -0.26 22.06 0.61
CA TYR A 337 0.40 23.36 0.62
C TYR A 337 0.47 23.97 -0.78
N LYS A 338 0.64 25.29 -0.86
CA LYS A 338 1.05 26.01 -2.07
C LYS A 338 2.56 26.13 -2.12
N TYR A 339 3.15 25.94 -3.30
CA TYR A 339 4.54 26.26 -3.57
C TYR A 339 4.63 26.92 -4.93
N ASP A 340 5.09 28.18 -4.95
CA ASP A 340 5.01 29.04 -6.14
C ASP A 340 3.56 29.07 -6.65
N SER A 341 3.33 28.71 -7.91
CA SER A 341 2.02 28.67 -8.55
C SER A 341 1.33 27.30 -8.47
N HIS A 342 1.76 26.39 -7.60
CA HIS A 342 1.28 25.00 -7.59
C HIS A 342 0.64 24.62 -6.25
N ILE A 343 -0.50 23.93 -6.29
CA ILE A 343 -1.07 23.25 -5.13
C ILE A 343 -0.55 21.82 -5.10
N CYS A 344 0.16 21.50 -4.02
CA CYS A 344 0.87 20.26 -3.82
C CYS A 344 0.28 19.47 -2.66
N ALA A 345 0.29 18.15 -2.80
CA ALA A 345 -0.12 17.22 -1.76
C ALA A 345 0.94 16.12 -1.60
N SER A 346 1.26 15.76 -0.36
CA SER A 346 1.92 14.48 -0.07
C SER A 346 1.00 13.65 0.81
N VAL A 347 0.58 12.49 0.30
CA VAL A 347 -0.43 11.61 0.92
C VAL A 347 0.21 10.27 1.25
N LYS A 348 0.18 9.89 2.53
CA LYS A 348 0.70 8.60 3.01
C LYS A 348 -0.44 7.77 3.60
N LEU A 349 -0.67 6.60 3.03
CA LEU A 349 -1.66 5.63 3.54
C LEU A 349 -0.98 4.59 4.44
N PHE A 350 -1.01 4.76 5.76
CA PHE A 350 -0.48 3.79 6.72
C PHE A 350 1.02 3.51 6.49
N GLU A 351 1.41 2.26 6.21
CA GLU A 351 2.80 1.88 5.94
C GLU A 351 3.20 2.02 4.45
N PHE A 352 2.33 2.58 3.59
CA PHE A 352 2.71 2.90 2.20
C PHE A 352 3.69 4.07 2.16
N GLU A 353 4.51 4.11 1.10
CA GLU A 353 5.31 5.30 0.80
C GLU A 353 4.40 6.50 0.48
N PRO A 354 4.80 7.72 0.88
CA PRO A 354 4.09 8.93 0.52
C PRO A 354 3.97 9.09 -1.00
N CYS A 355 2.77 9.41 -1.45
CA CYS A 355 2.47 9.79 -2.82
C CYS A 355 2.51 11.32 -2.91
N ASN A 356 3.48 11.87 -3.65
CA ASN A 356 3.58 13.31 -3.86
C ASN A 356 2.95 13.69 -5.20
N ILE A 357 1.99 14.62 -5.15
CA ILE A 357 1.08 14.94 -6.25
C ILE A 357 0.98 16.45 -6.40
N ILE A 358 1.08 16.93 -7.64
CA ILE A 358 0.67 18.29 -7.99
C ILE A 358 -0.79 18.22 -8.45
N LEU A 359 -1.67 18.87 -7.68
CA LEU A 359 -3.11 18.84 -7.92
C LEU A 359 -3.54 19.81 -9.01
N SER A 360 -2.87 20.97 -9.07
CA SER A 360 -3.19 22.07 -9.99
C SER A 360 -2.08 23.10 -10.01
N ASP A 361 -1.97 23.82 -11.12
CA ASP A 361 -1.31 25.12 -11.19
C ASP A 361 -2.39 26.17 -10.96
N THR A 362 -2.24 27.01 -9.95
CA THR A 362 -3.23 28.03 -9.58
C THR A 362 -2.58 29.39 -9.41
N SER A 363 -3.30 30.39 -9.90
CA SER A 363 -3.03 31.79 -9.57
C SER A 363 -3.68 32.23 -8.24
N GLN A 364 -4.55 31.38 -7.67
CA GLN A 364 -5.27 31.68 -6.43
C GLN A 364 -4.37 31.55 -5.19
N ASP A 365 -4.70 32.30 -4.15
CA ASP A 365 -3.96 32.29 -2.90
C ASP A 365 -4.46 31.17 -1.99
N PHE A 366 -3.61 30.15 -1.82
CA PHE A 366 -3.74 29.12 -0.81
C PHE A 366 -2.62 29.34 0.21
N GLU A 367 -2.92 30.11 1.25
CA GLU A 367 -1.92 30.75 2.12
C GLU A 367 -1.48 29.88 3.32
N THR A 368 -2.07 28.70 3.47
CA THR A 368 -1.90 27.86 4.64
C THR A 368 -1.40 26.46 4.27
N ILE A 369 -0.50 25.95 5.11
CA ILE A 369 -0.04 24.57 5.06
C ILE A 369 -0.94 23.77 5.99
N HIS A 370 -1.59 22.75 5.46
CA HIS A 370 -2.44 21.86 6.25
C HIS A 370 -1.82 20.49 6.39
N LEU A 371 -1.76 19.98 7.61
CA LEU A 371 -1.43 18.60 7.91
C LEU A 371 -2.65 17.91 8.50
N VAL A 372 -3.07 16.81 7.89
CA VAL A 372 -4.17 15.97 8.34
C VAL A 372 -3.59 14.61 8.74
N THR A 373 -3.94 14.14 9.93
CA THR A 373 -3.45 12.84 10.43
C THR A 373 -4.59 12.02 10.99
N TYR A 374 -4.60 10.73 10.70
CA TYR A 374 -5.50 9.77 11.34
C TYR A 374 -4.68 8.66 11.99
N SER A 375 -4.88 8.45 13.29
CA SER A 375 -4.29 7.35 14.04
C SER A 375 -5.32 6.23 14.19
N ALA A 376 -5.09 5.07 13.57
CA ALA A 376 -5.96 3.91 13.77
C ALA A 376 -5.85 3.30 15.18
N LYS A 377 -4.73 3.54 15.87
CA LYS A 377 -4.53 3.10 17.26
C LYS A 377 -5.44 3.85 18.22
N GLU A 378 -5.50 5.17 18.07
CA GLU A 378 -6.28 6.07 18.93
C GLU A 378 -7.66 6.37 18.36
N ASP A 379 -7.90 5.97 17.12
CA ASP A 379 -9.07 6.29 16.31
C ASP A 379 -9.38 7.80 16.31
N LYS A 380 -8.35 8.59 15.99
CA LYS A 380 -8.41 10.05 16.08
C LYS A 380 -7.97 10.68 14.77
N LEU A 381 -8.83 11.52 14.19
CA LEU A 381 -8.53 12.36 13.02
C LEU A 381 -8.24 13.79 13.50
N LEU A 382 -7.03 14.28 13.20
CA LEU A 382 -6.52 15.57 13.63
C LEU A 382 -6.20 16.45 12.43
N PHE A 383 -6.45 17.74 12.60
CA PHE A 383 -6.15 18.78 11.63
C PHE A 383 -5.19 19.77 12.26
N TYR A 384 -4.19 20.12 11.48
CA TYR A 384 -3.11 21.00 11.85
C TYR A 384 -2.93 22.02 10.73
N GLU A 385 -2.61 23.25 11.10
CA GLU A 385 -2.35 24.31 10.12
C GLU A 385 -1.16 25.18 10.55
N THR A 386 -0.54 25.82 9.56
CA THR A 386 0.45 26.89 9.77
C THR A 386 0.46 27.83 8.55
N THR A 387 0.73 29.10 8.77
CA THR A 387 0.72 30.17 7.75
C THR A 387 2.13 30.49 7.24
N THR A 388 3.06 29.51 7.30
CA THR A 388 4.46 29.76 6.96
C THR A 388 4.63 29.80 5.45
N ASP A 389 5.23 30.87 4.92
CA ASP A 389 5.56 31.01 3.51
C ASP A 389 6.67 29.99 3.11
N ILE A 390 6.32 29.03 2.25
CA ILE A 390 7.24 27.97 1.80
C ILE A 390 8.21 28.48 0.72
N GLU A 391 7.96 29.64 0.10
CA GLU A 391 8.73 30.15 -1.05
C GLU A 391 10.22 30.39 -0.71
N ASN A 392 10.58 30.46 0.58
CA ASN A 392 11.95 30.62 1.06
C ASN A 392 12.68 29.32 1.46
N PHE A 393 12.05 28.14 1.27
CA PHE A 393 12.64 26.85 1.62
C PHE A 393 13.22 26.18 0.36
N ASP A 394 14.49 26.45 0.07
CA ASP A 394 15.21 25.78 -1.01
C ASP A 394 15.35 24.26 -0.77
N GLN A 395 15.00 23.47 -1.79
CA GLN A 395 15.51 22.14 -2.20
C GLN A 395 15.81 21.03 -1.17
N GLU A 396 15.47 21.19 0.11
CA GLU A 396 15.84 20.25 1.17
C GLU A 396 14.64 19.47 1.73
N LEU A 397 14.91 18.28 2.28
CA LEU A 397 13.91 17.40 2.88
C LEU A 397 13.31 18.08 4.11
N MET A 398 12.02 18.45 4.05
CA MET A 398 11.34 19.06 5.19
C MET A 398 10.86 17.98 6.15
N PHE A 399 11.28 18.07 7.41
CA PHE A 399 10.83 17.15 8.45
C PHE A 399 9.62 17.73 9.18
N ALA A 400 8.48 17.06 9.09
CA ALA A 400 7.43 17.19 10.09
C ALA A 400 7.86 16.36 11.32
N SER A 401 8.78 16.91 12.13
CA SER A 401 9.77 16.11 12.84
C SER A 401 9.36 15.38 14.13
N ASN A 402 8.14 15.53 14.67
CA ASN A 402 7.54 14.66 15.70
C ASN A 402 6.25 15.29 16.28
N GLU A 403 5.47 14.50 17.04
CA GLU A 403 4.28 14.95 17.76
C GLU A 403 4.56 16.17 18.66
N LYS A 404 5.77 16.36 19.20
CA LYS A 404 6.11 17.53 20.04
C LYS A 404 6.31 18.82 19.24
N ASP A 405 6.71 18.71 17.97
CA ASP A 405 6.83 19.84 17.04
C ASP A 405 5.45 20.25 16.45
N LEU A 406 4.40 19.41 16.62
CA LEU A 406 3.00 19.68 16.22
C LEU A 406 2.17 20.46 17.25
N TYR A 407 2.69 20.71 18.45
CA TYR A 407 1.99 21.46 19.49
C TYR A 407 2.76 22.74 19.86
N ARG A 408 2.21 23.90 19.51
CA ARG A 408 2.25 25.06 20.41
C ARG A 408 1.07 24.91 21.39
N LEU A 409 1.35 24.53 22.64
CA LEU A 409 0.46 24.96 23.72
C LEU A 409 0.52 26.49 23.71
N GLY A 410 -0.64 27.13 23.55
CA GLY A 410 -0.74 28.57 23.42
C GLY A 410 0.12 29.32 24.44
N LYS A 411 0.76 30.39 23.99
CA LYS A 411 1.02 31.53 24.86
C LYS A 411 -0.05 32.56 24.58
#